data_AF-A0ABD5EUU0-F1
#
_entry.id   AF-A0ABD5EUU0-F1
#
_cell.length_a   1.000
_cell.length_b   1.000
_cell.length_c   1.000
_cell.angle_alpha   90.00
_cell.angle_beta   90.00
_cell.angle_gamma   90.00
#
_symmetry.space_group_name_H-M   'P 1'
#
loop_
_entity.id
_entity.type
_entity.pdbx_description
1 polymer ?
#
loop_
_entity_poly.entity_id
_entity_poly.type
_entity_poly.pdbx_seq_one_letter_code
_entity_poly.pdbx_strand_id
1 'polypeptide(L)'
;MFTSVLMIEKALTAADVEFVTTLHGDEDVRFLVLLQPRGDQADRLLRAIDDVALGELDEAAREGETPEGADAKGFGERALEVSLLALRGAGSEADGRRVEDHPLDALKSLVEEVGADEVIVLTDPHYVEEFFHRDWASRARHKVGVPVLKLFSHSE
;
A
#
# COMPACT_ATOMS: atom_id res chain seq x y z
N MET A 1 -18.81 12.61 2.43
CA MET A 1 -17.70 12.00 1.65
C MET A 1 -16.39 12.48 2.27
N PHE A 2 -15.74 11.57 2.98
CA PHE A 2 -14.50 11.76 3.71
C PHE A 2 -13.30 11.39 2.81
N THR A 3 -12.21 12.14 2.85
CA THR A 3 -11.06 11.91 1.95
C THR A 3 -9.83 11.46 2.75
N SER A 4 -9.44 10.20 2.59
CA SER A 4 -8.30 9.62 3.28
C SER A 4 -7.14 9.36 2.32
N VAL A 5 -5.95 9.86 2.67
CA VAL A 5 -4.72 9.43 1.97
C VAL A 5 -4.22 8.15 2.62
N LEU A 6 -4.18 7.05 1.86
CA LEU A 6 -3.78 5.73 2.33
C LEU A 6 -2.38 5.40 1.82
N MET A 7 -1.39 5.49 2.70
CA MET A 7 -0.02 5.15 2.39
C MET A 7 0.24 3.67 2.66
N ILE A 8 0.66 2.94 1.62
CA ILE A 8 0.92 1.50 1.63
C ILE A 8 2.31 1.19 1.05
N GLU A 9 2.84 0.03 1.41
CA GLU A 9 4.14 -0.44 0.92
C GLU A 9 4.05 -1.65 -0.02
N LYS A 10 2.92 -2.35 0.02
CA LYS A 10 2.57 -3.53 -0.78
C LYS A 10 1.08 -3.51 -1.08
N ALA A 11 0.62 -4.45 -1.92
CA ALA A 11 -0.81 -4.59 -2.22
C ALA A 11 -1.64 -4.84 -0.95
N LEU A 12 -2.84 -4.28 -0.89
CA LEU A 12 -3.79 -4.54 0.20
C LEU A 12 -4.30 -5.98 0.15
N THR A 13 -4.37 -6.62 1.32
CA THR A 13 -5.11 -7.88 1.49
C THR A 13 -6.61 -7.60 1.64
N ALA A 14 -7.44 -8.65 1.53
CA ALA A 14 -8.88 -8.51 1.78
C ALA A 14 -9.19 -8.01 3.21
N ALA A 15 -8.44 -8.52 4.20
CA ALA A 15 -8.55 -8.08 5.58
C ALA A 15 -8.13 -6.61 5.77
N ASP A 16 -7.10 -6.15 5.06
CA ASP A 16 -6.70 -4.74 5.07
C ASP A 16 -7.80 -3.84 4.49
N VAL A 17 -8.42 -4.24 3.37
CA VAL A 17 -9.52 -3.50 2.74
C VAL A 17 -10.72 -3.41 3.67
N GLU A 18 -11.18 -4.53 4.22
CA GLU A 18 -12.27 -4.53 5.20
C GLU A 18 -11.94 -3.62 6.39
N PHE A 19 -10.71 -3.73 6.91
CA PHE A 19 -10.31 -2.92 8.05
C PHE A 19 -10.30 -1.42 7.75
N VAL A 20 -9.69 -0.96 6.65
CA VAL A 20 -9.60 0.49 6.36
C VAL A 20 -10.94 1.10 5.93
N THR A 21 -11.78 0.34 5.24
CA THR A 21 -13.10 0.81 4.76
C THR A 21 -14.12 0.93 5.89
N THR A 22 -13.92 0.25 7.02
CA THR A 22 -14.85 0.25 8.16
C THR A 22 -14.50 1.25 9.26
N LEU A 23 -13.35 1.95 9.16
CA LEU A 23 -12.89 2.90 10.19
C LEU A 23 -13.84 4.07 10.42
N HIS A 24 -14.55 4.50 9.38
CA HIS A 24 -15.43 5.68 9.40
C HIS A 24 -16.92 5.33 9.55
N GLY A 25 -17.25 4.07 9.82
CA GLY A 25 -18.64 3.62 9.96
C GLY A 25 -19.42 3.74 8.65
N ASP A 26 -20.54 4.46 8.68
CA ASP A 26 -21.44 4.62 7.52
C ASP A 26 -21.06 5.80 6.60
N GLU A 27 -19.97 6.52 6.88
CA GLU A 27 -19.50 7.63 6.03
C GLU A 27 -18.83 7.12 4.75
N ASP A 28 -19.23 7.65 3.59
CA ASP A 28 -18.58 7.34 2.32
C ASP A 28 -17.13 7.86 2.33
N VAL A 29 -16.16 6.96 2.17
CA VAL A 29 -14.73 7.30 2.12
C VAL A 29 -14.19 7.21 0.70
N ARG A 30 -13.47 8.26 0.29
CA ARG A 30 -12.61 8.28 -0.89
C ARG A 30 -11.16 8.07 -0.47
N PHE A 31 -10.51 7.09 -1.08
CA PHE A 31 -9.11 6.77 -0.85
C PHE A 31 -8.19 7.32 -1.93
N LEU A 32 -7.13 8.01 -1.51
CA LEU A 32 -6.00 8.38 -2.36
C LEU A 32 -4.80 7.53 -1.94
N VAL A 33 -4.56 6.45 -2.67
CA VAL A 33 -3.54 5.46 -2.35
C VAL A 33 -2.16 5.95 -2.80
N LEU A 34 -1.25 6.09 -1.84
CA LEU A 34 0.15 6.39 -2.10
C LEU A 34 0.98 5.12 -1.86
N LEU A 35 1.34 4.43 -2.94
CA LEU A 35 2.19 3.24 -2.86
C LEU A 35 3.66 3.67 -2.87
N GLN A 36 4.36 3.41 -1.77
CA GLN A 36 5.81 3.45 -1.73
C GLN A 36 6.34 2.01 -1.83
N PRO A 37 6.65 1.51 -3.04
CA PRO A 37 7.13 0.15 -3.21
C PRO A 37 8.45 -0.04 -2.44
N ARG A 38 8.57 -1.17 -1.76
CA ARG A 38 9.85 -1.63 -1.23
C ARG A 38 10.69 -2.26 -2.33
N GLY A 39 12.01 -2.09 -2.24
CA GLY A 39 12.94 -2.97 -2.93
C GLY A 39 12.71 -4.45 -2.55
N ASP A 40 13.07 -5.36 -3.46
CA ASP A 40 13.04 -6.84 -3.42
C ASP A 40 11.76 -7.59 -2.98
N GLN A 41 10.69 -6.92 -2.52
CA GLN A 41 9.47 -7.63 -2.09
C GLN A 41 8.50 -7.98 -3.23
N ALA A 42 8.85 -7.61 -4.46
CA ALA A 42 8.23 -8.13 -5.68
C ALA A 42 8.29 -9.66 -5.78
N ASP A 43 9.34 -10.24 -5.21
CA ASP A 43 9.69 -11.66 -5.37
C ASP A 43 8.81 -12.63 -4.57
N ARG A 44 8.09 -12.15 -3.54
CA ARG A 44 7.29 -13.02 -2.68
C ARG A 44 5.87 -13.23 -3.18
N LEU A 45 5.28 -12.25 -3.87
CA LEU A 45 3.94 -12.36 -4.44
C LEU A 45 3.90 -13.34 -5.63
N LEU A 46 5.03 -13.54 -6.33
CA LEU A 46 5.16 -14.56 -7.37
C LEU A 46 4.95 -15.98 -6.81
N ARG A 47 5.46 -16.26 -5.59
CA ARG A 47 5.29 -17.59 -4.96
C ARG A 47 3.84 -17.87 -4.55
N ALA A 48 3.09 -16.84 -4.18
CA ALA A 48 1.70 -17.01 -3.72
C ALA A 48 0.70 -17.14 -4.88
N ILE A 49 1.01 -16.59 -6.06
CA ILE A 49 0.18 -16.76 -7.27
C ILE A 49 0.39 -18.17 -7.87
N ASP A 50 1.60 -18.74 -7.77
CA ASP A 50 1.87 -20.14 -8.16
C ASP A 50 1.03 -21.14 -7.33
N ASP A 51 0.79 -20.88 -6.05
CA ASP A 51 0.03 -21.79 -5.17
C ASP A 51 -1.50 -21.74 -5.42
N VAL A 52 -2.01 -20.74 -6.15
CA VAL A 52 -3.45 -20.54 -6.38
C VAL A 52 -3.84 -20.71 -7.86
N ALA A 53 -2.87 -20.96 -8.76
CA ALA A 53 -3.12 -21.28 -10.16
C ALA A 53 -2.86 -22.77 -10.47
N LEU A 54 -3.94 -23.57 -10.47
CA LEU A 54 -4.15 -24.78 -11.29
C LEU A 54 -3.21 -25.97 -10.96
N GLY A 55 -3.68 -27.08 -10.40
CA GLY A 55 -4.61 -27.96 -11.12
C GLY A 55 -4.04 -28.39 -12.47
N GLU A 56 -3.18 -29.42 -12.48
CA GLU A 56 -2.57 -30.08 -13.64
C GLU A 56 -1.61 -29.21 -14.50
N LEU A 57 -0.30 -29.40 -14.36
CA LEU A 57 0.59 -29.93 -15.40
C LEU A 57 2.06 -29.97 -14.90
N ASP A 58 2.73 -30.99 -15.39
CA ASP A 58 4.05 -31.48 -15.01
C ASP A 58 5.22 -30.56 -15.47
N GLU A 59 6.37 -30.78 -14.84
CA GLU A 59 7.73 -30.35 -15.25
C GLU A 59 8.18 -28.88 -15.06
N ALA A 60 9.11 -28.71 -14.11
CA ALA A 60 10.49 -28.23 -14.33
C ALA A 60 10.98 -27.18 -13.31
N ALA A 61 12.03 -27.59 -12.59
CA ALA A 61 12.84 -26.81 -11.68
C ALA A 61 13.62 -25.66 -12.36
N ARG A 62 13.96 -24.60 -11.60
CA ARG A 62 15.34 -24.30 -11.18
C ARG A 62 15.48 -23.02 -10.36
N GLU A 63 16.59 -23.03 -9.62
CA GLU A 63 17.08 -22.09 -8.62
C GLU A 63 17.28 -20.66 -9.11
N GLY A 64 16.96 -19.72 -8.21
CA GLY A 64 17.81 -18.61 -7.79
C GLY A 64 18.33 -17.64 -8.85
N GLU A 65 17.60 -16.53 -9.05
CA GLU A 65 18.17 -15.20 -9.32
C GLU A 65 17.09 -14.14 -9.08
N THR A 66 17.38 -13.16 -8.21
CA THR A 66 16.54 -11.98 -7.92
C THR A 66 16.55 -11.05 -9.13
N PRO A 67 15.39 -10.65 -9.70
CA PRO A 67 15.37 -9.76 -10.85
C PRO A 67 15.59 -8.31 -10.43
N GLU A 68 16.72 -7.71 -10.80
CA GLU A 68 16.94 -6.26 -10.68
C GLU A 68 16.63 -5.56 -12.01
N GLY A 69 15.95 -4.40 -11.94
CA GLY A 69 15.77 -3.49 -13.09
C GLY A 69 14.32 -3.23 -13.50
N ALA A 70 14.07 -3.10 -14.81
CA ALA A 70 12.80 -2.67 -15.40
C ALA A 70 11.58 -3.52 -14.97
N ASP A 71 11.79 -4.74 -14.50
CA ASP A 71 10.76 -5.66 -14.05
C ASP A 71 10.19 -5.29 -12.66
N ALA A 72 10.96 -4.63 -11.79
CA ALA A 72 10.48 -4.08 -10.51
C ALA A 72 9.51 -2.90 -10.71
N LYS A 73 9.60 -2.20 -11.86
CA LYS A 73 8.62 -1.16 -12.22
C LYS A 73 7.25 -1.79 -12.50
N GLY A 74 7.17 -2.96 -13.12
CA GLY A 74 5.89 -3.65 -13.32
C GLY A 74 5.24 -4.19 -12.03
N PHE A 75 6.01 -4.39 -10.96
CA PHE A 75 5.47 -4.97 -9.72
C PHE A 75 4.65 -3.99 -8.89
N GLY A 76 5.21 -2.83 -8.57
CA GLY A 76 4.48 -1.83 -7.77
C GLY A 76 3.26 -1.28 -8.52
N GLU A 77 3.27 -1.24 -9.85
CA GLU A 77 2.10 -0.86 -10.64
C GLU A 77 0.97 -1.86 -10.43
N ARG A 78 1.27 -3.17 -10.51
CA ARG A 78 0.32 -4.24 -10.20
C ARG A 78 -0.19 -4.17 -8.76
N ALA A 79 0.70 -3.94 -7.79
CA ALA A 79 0.30 -3.84 -6.38
C ALA A 79 -0.65 -2.67 -6.12
N LEU A 80 -0.40 -1.52 -6.75
CA LEU A 80 -1.28 -0.35 -6.69
C LEU A 80 -2.62 -0.67 -7.35
N GLU A 81 -2.62 -1.23 -8.56
CA GLU A 81 -3.83 -1.56 -9.31
C GLU A 81 -4.73 -2.54 -8.55
N VAL A 82 -4.16 -3.62 -8.00
CA VAL A 82 -4.88 -4.59 -7.17
C VAL A 82 -5.53 -3.91 -5.97
N SER A 83 -4.81 -3.01 -5.28
CA SER A 83 -5.32 -2.28 -4.13
C SER A 83 -6.48 -1.36 -4.50
N LEU A 84 -6.36 -0.63 -5.62
CA LEU A 84 -7.42 0.26 -6.12
C LEU A 84 -8.67 -0.51 -6.53
N LEU A 85 -8.50 -1.65 -7.21
CA LEU A 85 -9.61 -2.53 -7.58
C LEU A 85 -10.30 -3.10 -6.34
N ALA A 86 -9.55 -3.52 -5.33
CA ALA A 86 -10.12 -4.08 -4.11
C ALA A 86 -10.91 -3.03 -3.31
N LEU A 87 -10.39 -1.81 -3.15
CA LEU A 87 -11.10 -0.70 -2.51
C LEU A 87 -12.38 -0.33 -3.27
N ARG A 88 -12.33 -0.26 -4.60
CA ARG A 88 -13.52 -0.01 -5.44
C ARG A 88 -14.53 -1.15 -5.36
N GLY A 89 -14.06 -2.40 -5.29
CA GLY A 89 -14.88 -3.58 -5.09
C GLY A 89 -15.60 -3.59 -3.74
N ALA A 90 -15.02 -2.96 -2.71
CA ALA A 90 -15.63 -2.73 -1.41
C ALA A 90 -16.59 -1.52 -1.37
N GLY A 91 -16.76 -0.81 -2.49
CA GLY A 91 -17.71 0.30 -2.62
C GLY A 91 -17.11 1.70 -2.41
N SER A 92 -15.80 1.81 -2.15
CA SER A 92 -15.13 3.11 -1.97
C SER A 92 -14.68 3.71 -3.31
N GLU A 93 -14.66 5.05 -3.40
CA GLU A 93 -13.91 5.71 -4.45
C GLU A 93 -12.41 5.54 -4.18
N ALA A 94 -11.62 5.16 -5.18
CA ALA A 94 -10.18 5.01 -5.00
C ALA A 94 -9.41 5.46 -6.24
N ASP A 95 -8.40 6.29 -6.03
CA ASP A 95 -7.35 6.64 -6.99
C ASP A 95 -5.99 6.49 -6.32
N GLY A 96 -4.90 6.47 -7.07
CA GLY A 96 -3.59 6.37 -6.45
C GLY A 96 -2.42 6.57 -7.37
N ARG A 97 -1.24 6.73 -6.75
CA ARG A 97 0.04 6.90 -7.44
C ARG A 97 1.17 6.25 -6.67
N ARG A 98 2.25 5.96 -7.38
CA ARG A 98 3.51 5.50 -6.77
C ARG A 98 4.38 6.68 -6.36
N VAL A 99 5.20 6.47 -5.36
CA VAL A 99 6.29 7.37 -4.97
C VAL A 99 7.60 6.59 -4.85
N GLU A 100 8.64 7.06 -5.53
CA GLU A 100 9.98 6.46 -5.46
C GLU A 100 10.88 7.22 -4.48
N ASP A 101 10.75 8.55 -4.41
CA ASP A 101 11.60 9.43 -3.61
C ASP A 101 10.81 10.33 -2.66
N HIS A 102 11.43 10.68 -1.53
CA HIS A 102 10.91 11.66 -0.55
C HIS A 102 9.43 11.45 -0.17
N PRO A 103 9.07 10.28 0.38
CA PRO A 103 7.67 9.91 0.65
C PRO A 103 6.93 10.89 1.56
N LEU A 104 7.62 11.52 2.52
CA LEU A 104 7.06 12.56 3.38
C LEU A 104 6.60 13.81 2.59
N ASP A 105 7.38 14.21 1.60
CA ASP A 105 7.09 15.38 0.77
C ASP A 105 5.98 15.06 -0.23
N ALA A 106 6.01 13.87 -0.83
CA ALA A 106 4.94 13.39 -1.69
C ALA A 106 3.61 13.24 -0.93
N LEU A 107 3.64 12.71 0.30
CA LEU A 107 2.48 12.59 1.17
C LEU A 107 1.90 13.96 1.51
N LYS A 108 2.74 14.92 1.94
CA LYS A 108 2.31 16.29 2.21
C LYS A 108 1.66 16.93 0.97
N SER A 109 2.34 16.83 -0.17
CA SER A 109 1.84 17.41 -1.42
C SER A 109 0.51 16.80 -1.82
N LEU A 110 0.34 15.48 -1.66
CA LEU A 110 -0.91 14.79 -1.96
C LEU A 110 -2.04 15.24 -1.03
N VAL A 111 -1.77 15.35 0.27
CA VAL A 111 -2.75 15.86 1.26
C VAL A 111 -3.22 17.26 0.89
N GLU A 112 -2.30 18.16 0.52
CA GLU A 112 -2.61 19.53 0.09
C GLU A 112 -3.38 19.55 -1.25
N GLU A 113 -2.98 18.72 -2.21
CA GLU A 113 -3.57 18.62 -3.55
C GLU A 113 -5.03 18.18 -3.51
N VAL A 114 -5.35 17.19 -2.66
CA VAL A 114 -6.68 16.57 -2.61
C VAL A 114 -7.54 17.07 -1.46
N GLY A 115 -7.00 17.94 -0.59
CA GLY A 115 -7.68 18.42 0.60
C GLY A 115 -8.05 17.29 1.55
N ALA A 116 -7.13 16.36 1.80
CA ALA A 116 -7.40 15.18 2.61
C ALA A 116 -7.77 15.52 4.05
N ASP A 117 -8.67 14.74 4.64
CA ASP A 117 -9.11 14.88 6.03
C ASP A 117 -8.16 14.15 7.00
N GLU A 118 -7.46 13.12 6.51
CA GLU A 118 -6.49 12.36 7.29
C GLU A 118 -5.45 11.65 6.42
N VAL A 119 -4.44 11.10 7.10
CA VAL A 119 -3.53 10.10 6.54
C VAL A 119 -3.66 8.80 7.33
N ILE A 120 -3.86 7.70 6.62
CA ILE A 120 -3.71 6.34 7.13
C ILE A 120 -2.38 5.78 6.60
N VAL A 121 -1.52 5.33 7.50
CA VAL A 121 -0.31 4.59 7.14
C VAL A 121 -0.52 3.13 7.52
N LEU A 122 -0.58 2.26 6.53
CA LEU A 122 -0.71 0.82 6.72
C LEU A 122 0.62 0.14 6.36
N THR A 123 1.24 -0.49 7.35
CA THR A 123 2.57 -1.10 7.22
C THR A 123 2.67 -2.39 8.02
N ASP A 124 3.56 -3.30 7.64
CA ASP A 124 3.83 -4.52 8.37
C ASP A 124 4.48 -4.23 9.75
N PRO A 125 4.09 -4.95 10.82
CA PRO A 125 4.55 -4.71 12.19
C PRO A 125 6.07 -4.62 12.39
N HIS A 126 6.80 -5.44 11.64
CA HIS A 126 8.25 -5.61 11.80
C HIS A 126 9.09 -4.55 11.09
N TYR A 127 8.49 -3.71 10.24
CA TYR A 127 9.26 -2.89 9.31
C TYR A 127 9.09 -1.38 9.46
N VAL A 128 8.50 -0.99 10.58
CA VAL A 128 8.33 0.39 11.00
C VAL A 128 9.66 1.12 11.18
N GLU A 129 10.76 0.41 11.44
CA GLU A 129 12.01 1.05 11.88
C GLU A 129 12.94 1.51 10.74
N GLU A 130 12.95 0.88 9.57
CA GLU A 130 13.98 1.14 8.55
C GLU A 130 13.66 2.28 7.57
N PHE A 131 12.39 2.59 7.28
CA PHE A 131 12.04 3.65 6.33
C PHE A 131 11.83 5.03 6.98
N PHE A 132 11.89 5.08 8.32
CA PHE A 132 11.24 6.15 9.09
C PHE A 132 11.86 6.40 10.48
N HIS A 133 13.19 6.55 10.57
CA HIS A 133 13.97 6.88 11.78
C HIS A 133 13.17 7.10 13.07
N ARG A 134 12.83 6.04 13.85
CA ARG A 134 12.18 6.04 15.20
C ARG A 134 10.99 7.00 15.51
N ASP A 135 10.64 7.97 14.67
CA ASP A 135 9.87 9.20 14.98
C ASP A 135 8.97 9.67 13.80
N TRP A 136 8.78 8.88 12.73
CA TRP A 136 7.98 9.31 11.56
C TRP A 136 6.58 9.78 11.90
N ALA A 137 5.85 9.08 12.78
CA ALA A 137 4.48 9.47 13.10
C ALA A 137 4.44 10.90 13.67
N SER A 138 5.47 11.28 14.44
CA SER A 138 5.65 12.65 14.92
C SER A 138 5.95 13.62 13.78
N ARG A 139 6.90 13.27 12.88
CA ARG A 139 7.27 14.13 11.74
C ARG A 139 6.14 14.30 10.73
N ALA A 140 5.42 13.23 10.39
CA ALA A 140 4.29 13.25 9.48
C ALA A 140 3.19 14.15 10.04
N ARG A 141 2.77 13.95 11.31
CA ARG A 141 1.76 14.81 11.96
C ARG A 141 2.09 16.30 11.88
N HIS A 142 3.35 16.66 12.12
CA HIS A 142 3.79 18.05 12.02
C HIS A 142 3.89 18.56 10.57
N LYS A 143 4.13 17.68 9.60
CA LYS A 143 4.39 18.05 8.20
C LYS A 143 3.13 18.09 7.33
N VAL A 144 2.20 17.17 7.54
CA VAL A 144 0.98 17.02 6.70
C VAL A 144 -0.20 17.84 7.21
N GLY A 145 -0.20 18.24 8.49
CA GLY A 145 -1.22 19.13 9.05
C GLY A 145 -2.59 18.50 9.31
N VAL A 146 -2.75 17.20 9.03
CA VAL A 146 -3.98 16.42 9.26
C VAL A 146 -3.71 15.27 10.23
N PRO A 147 -4.75 14.70 10.88
CA PRO A 147 -4.62 13.50 11.69
C PRO A 147 -3.87 12.37 10.93
N VAL A 148 -2.96 11.70 11.64
CA VAL A 148 -2.22 10.56 11.10
C VAL A 148 -2.48 9.33 11.97
N LEU A 149 -3.15 8.34 11.38
CA LEU A 149 -3.41 7.04 11.96
C LEU A 149 -2.38 6.04 11.42
N LYS A 150 -1.76 5.29 12.34
CA LYS A 150 -0.83 4.22 11.97
C LYS A 150 -1.47 2.88 12.29
N LEU A 151 -1.62 2.07 11.27
CA LEU A 151 -2.22 0.74 11.32
C LEU A 151 -1.20 -0.30 10.88
N PHE A 152 -1.42 -1.53 11.34
CA PHE A 152 -0.61 -2.66 10.93
C PHE A 152 -1.37 -3.49 9.92
N SER A 153 -0.73 -3.84 8.80
CA SER A 153 -1.33 -4.76 7.84
C SER A 153 -1.50 -6.13 8.44
N HIS A 154 -2.58 -6.79 8.04
CA HIS A 154 -2.82 -8.18 8.38
C HIS A 154 -1.91 -9.04 7.51
N SER A 155 -1.02 -9.80 8.14
CA SER A 155 -0.16 -10.77 7.48
C SER A 155 -0.83 -12.14 7.54
N GLU A 156 -1.44 -12.55 6.43
CA GLU A 156 -1.68 -13.96 6.10
C GLU A 156 -0.98 -14.30 4.78
#